data_AF-A0A090RYU7-F1
#
_entry.id   AF-A0A090RYU7-F1
#
_cell.length_a   1.000
_cell.length_b   1.000
_cell.length_c   1.000
_cell.angle_alpha   90.00
_cell.angle_beta   90.00
_cell.angle_gamma   90.00
#
_symmetry.space_group_name_H-M   'P 1'
#
loop_
_entity.id
_entity.type
_entity.pdbx_description
1 polymer ?
#
loop_
_entity_poly.entity_id
_entity_poly.type
_entity_poly.pdbx_seq_one_letter_code
_entity_poly.pdbx_strand_id
1 'polypeptide(L)'
;MFKAFVGCVSIGTQARLLGRDINSEQAAEDETPSWQVLYTTYVHTCSPLRSGETLLPIPLYRNPPTLNGDHKSVIKWQTEWQACDEIQMAGGCKAEHAALRELSEVGSDLFRRGWDIRGRIEYITQIPTYYYLYKVGGKSLEEEKARKCRDVVESGCLMSRYTTSFTSSATHAESSLIFLGTT
;
A
#
# COMPACT_ATOMS: atom_id res chain seq x y z
N MET A 1 39.92 26.73 -37.62
CA MET A 1 39.27 25.58 -38.28
C MET A 1 38.13 25.12 -37.38
N PHE A 2 36.93 25.68 -37.59
CA PHE A 2 35.71 25.30 -36.88
C PHE A 2 35.21 23.96 -37.44
N LYS A 3 34.97 22.99 -36.57
CA LYS A 3 34.09 21.85 -36.89
C LYS A 3 32.83 21.98 -36.03
N ALA A 4 31.76 22.43 -36.68
CA ALA A 4 30.40 22.19 -36.23
C ALA A 4 29.97 20.82 -36.77
N PHE A 5 29.31 20.00 -35.94
CA PHE A 5 28.35 18.99 -36.40
C PHE A 5 27.28 18.76 -35.31
N VAL A 6 26.11 19.33 -35.61
CA VAL A 6 24.71 18.90 -35.36
C VAL A 6 24.56 17.53 -34.66
N GLY A 7 23.68 17.29 -33.69
CA GLY A 7 22.63 18.07 -33.08
C GLY A 7 21.74 17.16 -32.23
N CYS A 8 21.44 17.58 -31.01
CA CYS A 8 20.21 17.22 -30.31
C CYS A 8 19.80 18.48 -29.57
N VAL A 9 18.84 19.21 -30.12
CA VAL A 9 18.18 20.28 -29.36
C VAL A 9 17.32 19.56 -28.34
N SER A 10 17.86 19.30 -27.15
CA SER A 10 17.02 19.17 -25.98
C SER A 10 16.40 20.56 -25.80
N ILE A 11 15.16 20.75 -26.27
CA ILE A 11 14.34 21.88 -25.83
C ILE A 11 14.34 21.77 -24.32
N GLY A 12 15.12 22.63 -23.67
CA GLY A 12 15.23 22.66 -22.22
C GLY A 12 13.87 23.08 -21.71
N THR A 13 13.04 22.11 -21.33
CA THR A 13 11.80 22.36 -20.62
C THR A 13 12.22 22.98 -19.29
N GLN A 14 12.18 24.30 -19.20
CA GLN A 14 12.29 24.98 -17.91
C GLN A 14 11.04 24.65 -17.10
N ALA A 15 11.17 23.67 -16.21
CA ALA A 15 10.17 23.40 -15.21
C ALA A 15 10.23 24.54 -14.17
N ARG A 16 9.24 25.44 -14.21
CA ARG A 16 9.05 26.45 -13.17
C ARG A 16 8.06 25.91 -12.14
N LEU A 17 8.48 25.79 -10.88
CA LEU A 17 7.57 25.46 -9.79
C LEU A 17 6.56 26.60 -9.62
N LEU A 18 5.30 26.35 -9.98
CA LEU A 18 4.21 27.33 -9.85
C LEU A 18 3.60 27.34 -8.44
N GLY A 19 3.77 26.23 -7.71
CA GLY A 19 3.19 26.01 -6.39
C GLY A 19 3.08 24.52 -6.11
N ARG A 20 2.69 24.17 -4.88
CA ARG A 20 2.27 22.80 -4.54
C ARG A 20 0.78 22.67 -4.81
N ASP A 21 0.37 21.58 -5.43
CA ASP A 21 -1.05 21.25 -5.52
C ASP A 21 -1.54 20.85 -4.12
N ILE A 22 -2.54 21.58 -3.62
CA ILE A 22 -3.13 21.35 -2.29
C ILE A 22 -3.86 20.01 -2.24
N ASN A 23 -4.31 19.49 -3.38
CA ASN A 23 -5.03 18.22 -3.48
C ASN A 23 -4.11 17.02 -3.74
N SER A 24 -2.81 17.26 -3.98
CA SER A 24 -1.86 16.19 -4.19
C SER A 24 -1.42 15.62 -2.85
N GLU A 25 -1.48 14.30 -2.72
CA GLU A 25 -0.86 13.63 -1.59
C GLU A 25 0.67 13.85 -1.58
N GLN A 26 1.23 14.08 -0.40
CA GLN A 26 2.67 14.21 -0.22
C GLN A 26 3.32 12.85 -0.44
N ALA A 27 4.39 12.78 -1.23
CA ALA A 27 5.18 11.56 -1.37
C ALA A 27 6.18 11.43 -0.21
N ALA A 28 6.57 10.20 0.11
CA ALA A 28 7.70 9.96 1.01
C ALA A 28 8.94 10.72 0.50
N GLU A 29 9.64 11.42 1.37
CA GLU A 29 10.87 12.12 0.99
C GLU A 29 12.05 11.15 0.92
N ASP A 30 12.07 10.16 1.81
CA ASP A 30 13.09 9.13 1.87
C ASP A 30 13.03 8.19 0.66
N GLU A 31 14.17 8.03 0.00
CA GLU A 31 14.34 7.10 -1.12
C GLU A 31 14.50 5.65 -0.62
N THR A 32 14.96 5.44 0.62
CA THR A 32 15.26 4.12 1.19
C THR A 32 14.77 4.00 2.64
N PRO A 33 13.47 3.72 2.86
CA PRO A 33 12.96 3.49 4.21
C PRO A 33 13.53 2.18 4.78
N SER A 34 13.57 2.10 6.11
CA SER A 34 13.98 0.91 6.88
C SER A 34 13.09 -0.32 6.61
N TRP A 35 11.81 -0.08 6.34
CA TRP A 35 10.81 -1.03 5.90
C TRP A 35 9.69 -0.33 5.15
N GLN A 36 8.89 -1.09 4.41
CA GLN A 36 7.79 -0.55 3.61
C GLN A 36 6.58 -1.49 3.66
N VAL A 37 5.41 -1.00 3.25
CA VAL A 37 4.16 -1.77 3.26
C VAL A 37 3.37 -1.56 1.98
N LEU A 38 2.85 -2.66 1.42
CA LEU A 38 1.87 -2.64 0.34
C LEU A 38 0.48 -2.46 0.96
N TYR A 39 -0.06 -1.25 0.83
CA TYR A 39 -1.30 -0.81 1.46
C TYR A 39 -2.00 0.25 0.62
N THR A 40 -3.31 0.09 0.45
CA THR A 40 -4.17 1.10 -0.15
C THR A 40 -5.55 1.08 0.51
N THR A 41 -6.38 2.06 0.18
CA THR A 41 -7.80 2.18 0.53
C THR A 41 -8.54 2.66 -0.70
N TYR A 42 -9.87 2.52 -0.74
CA TYR A 42 -10.68 3.00 -1.87
C TYR A 42 -10.56 4.52 -2.11
N VAL A 43 -10.10 5.30 -1.12
CA VAL A 43 -9.91 6.76 -1.25
C VAL A 43 -8.53 7.17 -1.79
N HIS A 44 -7.53 6.28 -1.71
CA HIS A 44 -6.18 6.62 -2.14
C HIS A 44 -6.09 6.69 -3.67
N THR A 45 -5.48 7.76 -4.19
CA THR A 45 -5.22 7.92 -5.63
C THR A 45 -3.73 7.90 -5.97
N CYS A 46 -2.89 7.66 -4.96
CA CYS A 46 -1.44 7.63 -5.06
C CYS A 46 -0.89 6.20 -5.01
N SER A 47 0.44 6.06 -4.93
CA SER A 47 1.10 4.75 -4.90
C SER A 47 0.59 3.86 -3.76
N PRO A 48 0.39 2.55 -4.02
CA PRO A 48 -0.01 1.61 -2.98
C PRO A 48 1.20 1.12 -2.16
N LEU A 49 2.43 1.50 -2.52
CA LEU A 49 3.63 1.21 -1.73
C LEU A 49 3.88 2.39 -0.79
N ARG A 50 4.02 2.12 0.51
CA ARG A 50 4.07 3.14 1.56
C ARG A 50 5.32 2.96 2.40
N SER A 51 5.92 4.07 2.82
CA SER A 51 7.03 4.06 3.77
C SER A 51 6.53 3.52 5.11
N GLY A 52 7.31 2.63 5.72
CA GLY A 52 6.99 2.11 7.04
C GLY A 52 7.07 3.17 8.14
N GLU A 53 7.98 4.13 7.99
CA GLU A 53 8.22 5.16 9.01
C GLU A 53 7.15 6.26 8.99
N THR A 54 6.72 6.66 7.79
CA THR A 54 5.84 7.84 7.63
C THR A 54 4.46 7.51 7.06
N LEU A 55 4.26 6.29 6.55
CA LEU A 55 3.06 5.88 5.79
C LEU A 55 2.77 6.76 4.56
N LEU A 56 3.73 7.60 4.15
CA LEU A 56 3.63 8.36 2.93
C LEU A 56 3.84 7.44 1.72
N PRO A 57 3.15 7.69 0.60
CA PRO A 57 3.29 6.92 -0.64
C PRO A 57 4.70 7.05 -1.19
N ILE A 58 5.33 5.91 -1.47
CA ILE A 58 6.59 5.79 -2.21
C ILE A 58 6.25 5.75 -3.70
N PRO A 59 6.61 6.76 -4.50
CA PRO A 59 6.34 6.75 -5.93
C PRO A 59 6.97 5.55 -6.64
N LEU A 60 6.18 4.80 -7.39
CA LEU A 60 6.64 3.54 -8.01
C LEU A 60 7.82 3.75 -8.97
N TYR A 61 7.93 4.91 -9.62
CA TYR A 61 9.03 5.22 -10.54
C TYR A 61 10.40 5.31 -9.87
N ARG A 62 10.47 5.39 -8.53
CA ARG A 62 11.73 5.32 -7.78
C ARG A 62 12.28 3.90 -7.72
N ASN A 63 11.43 2.90 -7.90
CA ASN A 63 11.81 1.50 -7.81
C ASN A 63 12.02 0.91 -9.22
N PRO A 64 12.88 -0.11 -9.36
CA PRO A 64 12.93 -0.89 -10.59
C PRO A 64 11.56 -1.49 -10.93
N PRO A 65 11.27 -1.73 -12.21
CA PRO A 65 10.00 -2.31 -12.60
C PRO A 65 9.71 -3.65 -11.91
N THR A 66 8.49 -3.81 -11.41
CA THR A 66 8.12 -4.98 -10.59
C THR A 66 7.99 -6.27 -11.41
N LEU A 67 7.48 -6.19 -12.64
CA LEU A 67 7.34 -7.33 -13.53
C LEU A 67 7.35 -6.87 -15.00
N ASN A 68 8.03 -7.62 -15.88
CA ASN A 68 8.02 -7.39 -17.33
C ASN A 68 8.39 -5.95 -17.76
N GLY A 69 9.21 -5.25 -16.98
CA GLY A 69 9.65 -3.90 -17.30
C GLY A 69 8.63 -2.79 -16.98
N ASP A 70 7.51 -3.10 -16.31
CA ASP A 70 6.59 -2.08 -15.80
C ASP A 70 6.00 -2.39 -14.40
N HIS A 71 5.13 -1.50 -13.91
CA HIS A 71 4.38 -1.65 -12.66
C HIS A 71 2.88 -1.93 -12.88
N LYS A 72 2.45 -2.37 -14.07
CA LYS A 72 1.03 -2.55 -14.38
C LYS A 72 0.36 -3.56 -13.46
N SER A 73 1.08 -4.59 -13.04
CA SER A 73 0.57 -5.58 -12.08
C SER A 73 0.24 -4.96 -10.73
N VAL A 74 1.07 -4.02 -10.26
CA VAL A 74 0.86 -3.27 -9.00
C VAL A 74 -0.38 -2.38 -9.11
N ILE A 75 -0.48 -1.61 -10.20
CA ILE A 75 -1.62 -0.72 -10.43
C ILE A 75 -2.92 -1.50 -10.61
N LYS A 76 -2.88 -2.62 -11.36
CA LYS A 76 -4.06 -3.49 -11.52
C LYS A 76 -4.52 -4.05 -10.18
N TRP A 77 -3.59 -4.56 -9.38
CA TRP A 77 -3.90 -5.06 -8.04
C TRP A 77 -4.50 -3.96 -7.15
N GLN A 78 -3.94 -2.74 -7.18
CA GLN A 78 -4.49 -1.60 -6.44
C GLN A 78 -5.93 -1.32 -6.84
N THR A 79 -6.23 -1.24 -8.14
CA THR A 79 -7.60 -0.98 -8.62
C THR A 79 -8.59 -2.06 -8.17
N GLU A 80 -8.21 -3.33 -8.25
CA GLU A 80 -9.09 -4.44 -7.82
C GLU A 80 -9.27 -4.46 -6.30
N TRP A 81 -8.22 -4.17 -5.54
CA TRP A 81 -8.29 -4.05 -4.09
C TRP A 81 -9.24 -2.93 -3.70
N GLN A 82 -9.09 -1.75 -4.32
CA GLN A 82 -9.94 -0.59 -4.09
C GLN A 82 -11.40 -0.83 -4.45
N ALA A 83 -11.67 -1.55 -5.54
CA ALA A 83 -13.03 -1.93 -5.90
C ALA A 83 -13.68 -2.84 -4.84
N CYS A 84 -12.92 -3.78 -4.27
CA CYS A 84 -13.43 -4.62 -3.19
C CYS A 84 -13.71 -3.79 -1.93
N ASP A 85 -12.80 -2.87 -1.59
CA ASP A 85 -12.94 -2.00 -0.42
C ASP A 85 -14.13 -1.05 -0.56
N GLU A 86 -14.34 -0.47 -1.75
CA GLU A 86 -15.51 0.36 -2.06
C GLU A 86 -16.82 -0.42 -1.92
N ILE A 87 -16.90 -1.64 -2.47
CA ILE A 87 -18.09 -2.50 -2.34
C ILE A 87 -18.36 -2.83 -0.86
N GLN A 88 -17.31 -3.11 -0.08
CA GLN A 88 -17.43 -3.41 1.33
C GLN A 88 -17.91 -2.19 2.13
N MET A 89 -17.34 -1.02 1.86
CA MET A 89 -17.68 0.24 2.53
C MET A 89 -19.09 0.72 2.19
N ALA A 90 -19.59 0.43 0.99
CA ALA A 90 -20.96 0.78 0.60
C ALA A 90 -22.04 0.04 1.42
N GLY A 91 -21.75 -1.16 1.93
CA GLY A 91 -22.62 -1.87 2.89
C GLY A 91 -24.01 -2.29 2.38
N GLY A 92 -24.31 -2.04 1.11
CA GLY A 92 -25.69 -2.00 0.59
C GLY A 92 -26.17 -3.27 -0.09
N CYS A 93 -25.31 -4.27 -0.30
CA CYS A 93 -25.69 -5.48 -1.02
C CYS A 93 -24.86 -6.71 -0.61
N LYS A 94 -25.37 -7.89 -0.95
CA LYS A 94 -24.73 -9.19 -0.65
C LYS A 94 -23.30 -9.32 -1.20
N ALA A 95 -22.94 -8.55 -2.23
CA ALA A 95 -21.59 -8.57 -2.80
C ALA A 95 -20.51 -8.13 -1.80
N GLU A 96 -20.85 -7.33 -0.78
CA GLU A 96 -19.93 -6.92 0.30
C GLU A 96 -19.25 -8.13 0.96
N HIS A 97 -19.95 -9.25 1.10
CA HIS A 97 -19.42 -10.43 1.77
C HIS A 97 -18.35 -11.11 0.92
N ALA A 98 -18.51 -11.11 -0.41
CA ALA A 98 -17.51 -11.63 -1.32
C ALA A 98 -16.29 -10.71 -1.38
N ALA A 99 -16.51 -9.40 -1.47
CA ALA A 99 -15.45 -8.41 -1.47
C ALA A 99 -14.63 -8.43 -0.16
N LEU A 100 -15.31 -8.53 0.99
CA LEU A 100 -14.66 -8.65 2.29
C LEU A 100 -13.81 -9.93 2.41
N ARG A 101 -14.27 -11.06 1.84
CA ARG A 101 -13.45 -12.28 1.81
C ARG A 101 -12.18 -12.09 1.00
N GLU A 102 -12.28 -11.46 -0.18
CA GLU A 102 -11.09 -11.14 -1.00
C GLU A 102 -10.07 -10.29 -0.25
N LEU A 103 -10.52 -9.31 0.53
CA LEU A 103 -9.65 -8.41 1.29
C LEU A 103 -9.05 -9.07 2.55
N SER A 104 -9.74 -10.05 3.13
CA SER A 104 -9.46 -10.52 4.50
C SER A 104 -8.94 -11.95 4.61
N GLU A 105 -9.09 -12.78 3.60
CA GLU A 105 -8.64 -14.17 3.65
C GLU A 105 -7.31 -14.36 2.92
N VAL A 106 -6.36 -15.04 3.57
CA VAL A 106 -5.05 -15.38 2.96
C VAL A 106 -5.19 -16.37 1.79
N GLY A 107 -6.35 -17.02 1.66
CA GLY A 107 -6.64 -17.92 0.56
C GLY A 107 -7.17 -17.22 -0.70
N SER A 108 -7.51 -15.94 -0.63
CA SER A 108 -8.18 -15.23 -1.73
C SER A 108 -7.26 -14.96 -2.92
N ASP A 109 -7.84 -14.81 -4.10
CA ASP A 109 -7.10 -14.52 -5.32
C ASP A 109 -6.45 -13.13 -5.25
N LEU A 110 -7.14 -12.16 -4.63
CA LEU A 110 -6.59 -10.83 -4.40
C LEU A 110 -5.37 -10.87 -3.46
N PHE A 111 -5.45 -11.64 -2.37
CA PHE A 111 -4.34 -11.79 -1.43
C PHE A 111 -3.13 -12.43 -2.10
N ARG A 112 -3.31 -13.57 -2.79
CA ARG A 112 -2.18 -14.30 -3.40
C ARG A 112 -1.42 -13.43 -4.40
N ARG A 113 -2.13 -12.68 -5.24
CA ARG A 113 -1.51 -11.75 -6.20
C ARG A 113 -0.80 -10.59 -5.51
N GLY A 114 -1.42 -10.01 -4.48
CA GLY A 114 -0.80 -8.95 -3.68
C GLY A 114 0.45 -9.42 -2.93
N TRP A 115 0.42 -10.66 -2.43
CA TRP A 115 1.54 -11.31 -1.76
C TRP A 115 2.73 -11.51 -2.71
N ASP A 116 2.47 -12.00 -3.92
CA ASP A 116 3.50 -12.15 -4.96
C ASP A 116 4.10 -10.80 -5.37
N ILE A 117 3.27 -9.76 -5.52
CA ILE A 117 3.71 -8.39 -5.81
C ILE A 117 4.62 -7.88 -4.71
N ARG A 118 4.20 -8.01 -3.45
CA ARG A 118 5.01 -7.66 -2.28
C ARG A 118 6.38 -8.35 -2.33
N GLY A 119 6.40 -9.65 -2.58
CA GLY A 119 7.64 -10.45 -2.54
C GLY A 119 8.62 -10.02 -3.63
N ARG A 120 8.09 -9.63 -4.81
CA ARG A 120 8.90 -9.06 -5.88
C ARG A 120 9.45 -7.68 -5.52
N ILE A 121 8.64 -6.81 -4.91
CA ILE A 121 9.08 -5.49 -4.48
C ILE A 121 10.21 -5.62 -3.44
N GLU A 122 10.05 -6.53 -2.47
CA GLU A 122 11.09 -6.84 -1.48
C GLU A 122 12.38 -7.34 -2.15
N TYR A 123 12.25 -8.26 -3.11
CA TYR A 123 13.39 -8.79 -3.85
C TYR A 123 14.13 -7.72 -4.68
N ILE A 124 13.44 -6.78 -5.32
CA ILE A 124 14.12 -5.76 -6.14
C ILE A 124 14.67 -4.60 -5.30
N THR A 125 13.99 -4.23 -4.22
CA THR A 125 14.40 -3.09 -3.38
C THR A 125 15.37 -3.48 -2.28
N GLN A 126 15.41 -4.76 -1.90
CA GLN A 126 16.12 -5.27 -0.73
C GLN A 126 15.65 -4.61 0.60
N ILE A 127 14.45 -4.01 0.59
CA ILE A 127 13.83 -3.40 1.76
C ILE A 127 12.74 -4.36 2.27
N PRO A 128 12.69 -4.68 3.57
CA PRO A 128 11.63 -5.48 4.17
C PRO A 128 10.25 -4.90 3.81
N THR A 129 9.45 -5.68 3.10
CA THR A 129 8.17 -5.22 2.54
C THR A 129 7.04 -6.01 3.14
N TYR A 130 6.10 -5.37 3.80
CA TYR A 130 4.96 -6.04 4.40
C TYR A 130 3.71 -5.92 3.52
N TYR A 131 2.74 -6.80 3.74
CA TYR A 131 1.44 -6.74 3.09
C TYR A 131 0.37 -6.41 4.15
N TYR A 132 -0.51 -5.46 3.85
CA TYR A 132 -1.65 -5.16 4.71
C TYR A 132 -2.82 -6.10 4.42
N LEU A 133 -3.25 -6.87 5.43
CA LEU A 133 -4.44 -7.72 5.34
C LEU A 133 -5.59 -7.09 6.11
N TYR A 134 -6.65 -6.78 5.38
CA TYR A 134 -7.83 -6.14 5.94
C TYR A 134 -8.62 -7.10 6.83
N LYS A 135 -9.05 -6.64 8.00
CA LYS A 135 -9.87 -7.44 8.92
C LYS A 135 -10.89 -6.53 9.60
N VAL A 136 -12.16 -6.93 9.56
CA VAL A 136 -13.25 -6.22 10.22
C VAL A 136 -13.57 -6.93 11.54
N GLY A 137 -13.10 -6.35 12.64
CA GLY A 137 -13.45 -6.77 14.00
C GLY A 137 -12.93 -8.15 14.44
N GLY A 138 -12.62 -8.27 15.73
CA GLY A 138 -12.43 -9.56 16.40
C GLY A 138 -13.68 -9.96 17.18
N LYS A 139 -13.87 -11.25 17.46
CA LYS A 139 -14.98 -11.70 18.31
C LYS A 139 -14.85 -11.20 19.75
N SER A 140 -13.62 -11.02 20.22
CA SER A 140 -13.30 -10.47 21.54
C SER A 140 -11.92 -9.79 21.53
N LEU A 141 -11.68 -8.88 22.48
CA LEU A 141 -10.37 -8.26 22.69
C LEU A 141 -9.29 -9.28 23.02
N GLU A 142 -9.64 -10.32 23.78
CA GLU A 142 -8.73 -11.38 24.21
C GLU A 142 -8.28 -12.23 23.02
N GLU A 143 -9.23 -12.61 22.15
CA GLU A 143 -8.93 -13.36 20.92
C GLU A 143 -8.09 -12.53 19.96
N GLU A 144 -8.37 -11.22 19.82
CA GLU A 144 -7.60 -10.34 18.94
C GLU A 144 -6.17 -10.11 19.47
N LYS A 145 -5.97 -10.01 20.79
CA LYS A 145 -4.65 -9.93 21.41
C LYS A 145 -3.87 -11.25 21.30
N ALA A 146 -4.55 -12.38 21.42
CA ALA A 146 -3.95 -13.71 21.30
C ALA A 146 -3.68 -14.11 19.83
N ARG A 147 -4.17 -13.32 18.88
CA ARG A 147 -4.05 -13.62 17.45
C ARG A 147 -2.59 -13.53 17.01
N LYS A 148 -2.01 -14.68 16.69
CA LYS A 148 -0.72 -14.76 16.00
C LYS A 148 -0.96 -14.64 14.50
N CYS A 149 -0.02 -14.04 13.77
CA CYS A 149 0.10 -14.21 12.32
C CYS A 149 0.52 -15.66 12.04
N ARG A 150 -0.38 -16.62 12.26
CA ARG A 150 -0.04 -18.05 12.27
C ARG A 150 0.11 -18.63 10.86
N ASP A 151 -0.49 -18.00 9.86
CA ASP A 151 -0.63 -18.60 8.52
C ASP A 151 0.34 -18.06 7.47
N VAL A 152 1.33 -17.22 7.86
CA VAL A 152 2.35 -16.77 6.92
C VAL A 152 3.76 -16.85 7.50
N VAL A 153 4.53 -17.73 6.88
CA VAL A 153 5.87 -18.18 7.22
C VAL A 153 6.83 -17.00 7.47
N GLU A 154 7.30 -16.91 8.72
CA GLU A 154 8.62 -16.53 9.24
C GLU A 154 9.45 -15.36 8.66
N SER A 155 9.00 -14.56 7.69
CA SER A 155 9.87 -13.51 7.11
C SER A 155 9.17 -12.21 6.68
N GLY A 156 7.88 -12.04 6.95
CA GLY A 156 7.19 -10.83 6.53
C GLY A 156 5.83 -10.68 7.17
N CYS A 157 5.81 -10.17 8.40
CA CYS A 157 4.61 -9.98 9.22
C CYS A 157 3.49 -9.22 8.50
N LEU A 158 2.30 -9.81 8.48
CA LEU A 158 1.06 -9.09 8.21
C LEU A 158 0.87 -7.99 9.25
N MET A 159 0.89 -6.72 8.84
CA MET A 159 0.39 -5.65 9.71
C MET A 159 -1.12 -5.79 9.79
N SER A 160 -1.60 -6.38 10.88
CA SER A 160 -3.00 -6.30 11.29
C SER A 160 -3.02 -5.79 12.72
N ARG A 161 -3.49 -4.55 12.90
CA ARG A 161 -4.12 -4.11 14.14
C ARG A 161 -4.96 -2.87 13.89
N TYR A 162 -6.21 -2.93 14.32
CA TYR A 162 -6.99 -1.76 14.68
C TYR A 162 -7.85 -2.04 15.92
N THR A 163 -7.70 -1.19 16.93
CA THR A 163 -8.65 -1.06 18.04
C THR A 163 -9.75 -0.12 17.60
N THR A 164 -10.98 -0.62 17.47
CA THR A 164 -12.16 0.25 17.49
C THR A 164 -12.74 0.19 18.89
N SER A 165 -12.48 1.23 19.69
CA SER A 165 -13.27 1.50 20.89
C SER A 165 -14.70 1.80 20.44
N PHE A 166 -15.62 0.94 20.86
CA PHE A 166 -17.05 1.14 20.69
C PHE A 166 -17.49 2.32 21.57
N THR A 167 -17.55 3.52 21.00
CA THR A 167 -18.32 4.63 21.59
C THR A 167 -19.13 5.29 20.49
N SER A 168 -20.44 5.15 20.64
CA SER A 168 -21.49 5.83 19.88
C SER A 168 -21.30 7.35 19.90
N SER A 169 -20.60 7.90 18.92
CA SER A 169 -20.80 9.26 18.40
C SER A 169 -19.79 9.50 17.29
N ALA A 170 -20.29 9.93 16.13
CA ALA A 170 -19.49 10.29 14.97
C ALA A 170 -18.42 11.33 15.30
N THR A 171 -17.14 10.98 15.10
CA THR A 171 -16.04 11.90 14.74
C THR A 171 -14.75 11.10 14.51
N HIS A 172 -14.11 11.36 13.37
CA HIS A 172 -12.72 11.05 12.99
C HIS A 172 -12.10 9.74 13.52
N ALA A 173 -12.09 8.71 12.67
CA ALA A 173 -11.24 7.55 12.84
C ALA A 173 -9.78 7.91 12.51
N GLU A 174 -9.01 8.29 13.53
CA GLU A 174 -7.57 8.48 13.38
C GLU A 174 -6.83 7.13 13.29
N SER A 175 -6.15 7.00 12.17
CA SER A 175 -5.15 6.03 11.66
C SER A 175 -3.92 5.61 12.51
N SER A 176 -3.89 5.60 13.85
CA SER A 176 -2.71 5.17 14.62
C SER A 176 -2.35 3.67 14.50
N LEU A 177 -1.33 3.35 13.69
CA LEU A 177 -0.64 2.05 13.63
C LEU A 177 0.39 1.93 14.77
N ILE A 178 0.25 0.93 15.66
CA ILE A 178 1.24 0.62 16.72
C ILE A 178 1.96 -0.70 16.42
N PHE A 179 3.28 -0.58 16.23
CA PHE A 179 4.26 -1.65 16.02
C PHE A 179 4.47 -2.45 17.32
N LEU A 180 4.44 -3.79 17.27
CA LEU A 180 5.00 -4.59 18.36
C LEU A 180 6.43 -4.97 17.95
N GLY A 181 7.37 -4.50 18.76
CA GLY A 181 8.79 -4.77 18.60
C GLY A 181 9.12 -6.25 18.55
N THR A 182 10.14 -6.55 17.76
CA THR A 182 10.83 -7.83 17.68
C THR A 182 11.62 -8.09 18.96
N THR A 183 11.40 -9.26 19.56
CA THR A 183 12.38 -10.01 20.36
C THR A 183 12.38 -11.44 19.87
#